data_AF-N8W3P3-F1
#
_entry.id   AF-N8W3P3-F1
#
_cell.length_a   1.000
_cell.length_b   1.000
_cell.length_c   1.000
_cell.angle_alpha   90.00
_cell.angle_beta   90.00
_cell.angle_gamma   90.00
#
_symmetry.space_group_name_H-M   'P 1'
#
loop_
_entity.id
_entity.type
_entity.pdbx_description
1 polymer ?
#
loop_
_entity_poly.entity_id
_entity_poly.type
_entity_poly.pdbx_seq_one_letter_code
_entity_poly.pdbx_strand_id
1 'polypeptide(L)'
;MKKYLLIVLGLAIVPATYAMRQQTFNVQHVQYEVIKIEDLRQLKLFLKSPKTDRYYQKFSNIKRELPKCAQLNFAMNAGMYHADFQPVGLYVENGKQINQLNEETGFGNFFMQPNGVVAWNDQQAVIKTTTEYKHDGFKPQFATQSGPMLVNNGKMNRQFLPDSNSLKIRNGVGIKDNQLYFVISKQRVSFYQFAQFFKQQLKVDNALYLDGSISSLYSSQTKRHDKTFNLGPIVGEVSRKDCP
;
A
#
# COMPACT_ATOMS: atom_id res chain seq x y z
N MET A 1 -42.68 49.35 17.50
CA MET A 1 -41.95 48.14 17.95
C MET A 1 -41.03 47.67 16.83
N LYS A 2 -39.71 47.88 16.92
CA LYS A 2 -38.73 47.42 15.92
C LYS A 2 -38.43 45.93 16.14
N LYS A 3 -38.75 45.07 15.19
CA LYS A 3 -38.37 43.64 15.20
C LYS A 3 -36.92 43.53 14.71
N TYR A 4 -36.02 43.09 15.59
CA TYR A 4 -34.66 42.72 15.21
C TYR A 4 -34.67 41.32 14.61
N LEU A 5 -34.22 41.21 13.36
CA LEU A 5 -34.00 39.93 12.69
C LEU A 5 -32.63 39.40 13.14
N LEU A 6 -32.62 38.43 14.05
CA LEU A 6 -31.42 37.69 14.42
C LEU A 6 -31.04 36.75 13.28
N ILE A 7 -30.01 37.11 12.52
CA ILE A 7 -29.37 36.20 11.55
C ILE A 7 -28.41 35.31 12.34
N VAL A 8 -28.79 34.04 12.52
CA VAL A 8 -27.90 33.01 13.06
C VAL A 8 -27.02 32.51 11.91
N LEU A 9 -25.76 32.95 11.88
CA LEU A 9 -24.75 32.39 11.00
C LEU A 9 -24.40 30.97 11.50
N GLY A 10 -24.93 29.94 10.86
CA GLY A 10 -24.51 28.56 11.11
C GLY A 10 -23.10 28.34 10.57
N LEU A 11 -22.11 28.16 11.45
CA LEU A 11 -20.80 27.66 11.03
C LEU A 11 -20.96 26.22 10.51
N ALA A 12 -20.86 26.04 9.20
CA ALA A 12 -20.69 24.72 8.62
C ALA A 12 -19.30 24.20 9.00
N ILE A 13 -19.25 23.24 9.93
CA ILE A 13 -18.02 22.51 10.25
C ILE A 13 -17.71 21.62 9.04
N VAL A 14 -16.81 22.07 8.16
CA VAL A 14 -16.30 21.24 7.07
C VAL A 14 -15.36 20.21 7.70
N PRO A 15 -15.64 18.90 7.60
CA PRO A 15 -14.75 17.89 8.16
C PRO A 15 -13.39 17.99 7.46
N ALA A 16 -12.31 18.06 8.24
CA ALA A 16 -10.97 18.03 7.70
C ALA A 16 -10.77 16.74 6.90
N THR A 17 -10.57 16.86 5.59
CA THR A 17 -10.26 15.71 4.74
C THR A 17 -8.83 15.26 5.06
N TYR A 18 -8.70 14.08 5.64
CA TYR A 18 -7.41 13.42 5.84
C TYR A 18 -7.02 12.69 4.56
N ALA A 19 -5.74 12.68 4.22
CA ALA A 19 -5.22 11.98 3.04
C ALA A 19 -5.24 10.45 3.18
N MET A 20 -5.33 9.97 4.42
CA MET A 20 -5.51 8.57 4.75
C MET A 20 -6.34 8.40 6.02
N ARG A 21 -6.96 7.23 6.16
CA ARG A 21 -7.66 6.78 7.37
C ARG A 21 -7.12 5.42 7.79
N GLN A 22 -6.72 5.29 9.05
CA GLN A 22 -6.33 4.00 9.62
C GLN A 22 -7.42 3.44 10.53
N GLN A 23 -7.68 2.15 10.40
CA GLN A 23 -8.63 1.40 11.22
C GLN A 23 -8.09 0.02 11.55
N THR A 24 -8.43 -0.51 12.73
CA THR A 24 -8.17 -1.91 13.09
C THR A 24 -9.43 -2.74 12.94
N PHE A 25 -9.31 -3.91 12.33
CA PHE A 25 -10.37 -4.91 12.21
C PHE A 25 -10.00 -6.15 13.02
N ASN A 26 -10.97 -6.73 13.72
CA ASN A 26 -10.80 -7.99 14.45
C ASN A 26 -11.66 -9.06 13.76
N VAL A 27 -11.02 -10.13 13.26
CA VAL A 27 -11.69 -11.21 12.54
C VAL A 27 -11.09 -12.53 12.99
N GLN A 28 -11.92 -13.41 13.57
CA GLN A 28 -11.49 -14.75 14.03
C GLN A 28 -10.18 -14.73 14.85
N HIS A 29 -10.08 -13.82 15.82
CA HIS A 29 -8.91 -13.61 16.69
C HIS A 29 -7.64 -13.05 16.00
N VAL A 30 -7.74 -12.64 14.73
CA VAL A 30 -6.69 -11.91 14.03
C VAL A 30 -7.06 -10.43 13.96
N GLN A 31 -6.10 -9.57 14.31
CA GLN A 31 -6.22 -8.13 14.09
C GLN A 31 -5.54 -7.76 12.77
N TYR A 32 -6.21 -6.91 11.99
CA TYR A 32 -5.69 -6.32 10.76
C TYR A 32 -5.66 -4.81 10.91
N GLU A 33 -4.50 -4.20 10.64
CA GLU A 33 -4.40 -2.74 10.48
C GLU A 33 -4.63 -2.43 9.00
N VAL A 34 -5.63 -1.58 8.74
CA VAL A 34 -6.05 -1.16 7.40
C VAL A 34 -5.82 0.33 7.26
N ILE A 35 -5.06 0.72 6.25
CA ILE A 35 -4.79 2.10 5.86
C ILE A 35 -5.49 2.33 4.52
N LYS A 36 -6.58 3.10 4.57
CA LYS A 36 -7.31 3.57 3.40
C LYS A 36 -6.69 4.88 2.92
N ILE A 37 -6.33 4.98 1.65
CA ILE A 37 -5.83 6.20 1.03
C ILE A 37 -7.01 6.99 0.45
N GLU A 38 -7.19 8.21 0.92
CA GLU A 38 -8.23 9.15 0.49
C GLU A 38 -7.69 10.14 -0.57
N ASP A 39 -6.36 10.39 -0.60
CA ASP A 39 -5.72 11.28 -1.57
C ASP A 39 -4.45 10.63 -2.18
N LEU A 40 -4.56 10.15 -3.43
CA LEU A 40 -3.46 9.49 -4.14
C LEU A 40 -2.25 10.41 -4.38
N ARG A 41 -2.45 11.74 -4.40
CA ARG A 41 -1.35 12.72 -4.59
C ARG A 41 -0.34 12.68 -3.45
N GLN A 42 -0.76 12.22 -2.27
CA GLN A 42 0.06 12.11 -1.06
C GLN A 42 0.68 10.72 -0.89
N LEU A 43 0.28 9.74 -1.71
CA LEU A 43 0.85 8.40 -1.73
C LEU A 43 2.06 8.34 -2.67
N LYS A 44 3.21 7.93 -2.13
CA LYS A 44 4.50 7.88 -2.84
C LYS A 44 5.15 6.51 -2.71
N LEU A 45 6.02 6.18 -3.66
CA LEU A 45 7.03 5.14 -3.51
C LEU A 45 8.39 5.76 -3.20
N PHE A 46 9.21 5.02 -2.46
CA PHE A 46 10.57 5.36 -2.09
C PHE A 46 11.47 4.14 -2.30
N LEU A 47 12.51 4.29 -3.12
CA LEU A 47 13.56 3.28 -3.27
C LEU A 47 14.92 3.79 -2.77
N LYS A 48 15.42 4.84 -3.41
CA LYS A 48 16.71 5.46 -3.12
C LYS A 48 16.56 6.92 -2.73
N SER A 49 17.47 7.38 -1.87
CA SER A 49 17.59 8.79 -1.56
C SER A 49 18.11 9.56 -2.78
N PRO A 50 17.41 10.59 -3.27
CA PRO A 50 17.91 11.44 -4.35
C PRO A 50 19.14 12.27 -3.92
N LYS A 51 19.41 12.38 -2.62
CA LYS A 51 20.57 13.12 -2.08
C LYS A 51 21.84 12.29 -2.03
N THR A 52 21.72 10.96 -1.84
CA THR A 52 22.87 10.08 -1.59
C THR A 52 22.98 8.90 -2.55
N ASP A 53 21.97 8.67 -3.39
CA ASP A 53 21.79 7.49 -4.24
C ASP A 53 21.83 6.14 -3.49
N ARG A 54 21.65 6.17 -2.16
CA ARG A 54 21.57 4.97 -1.33
C ARG A 54 20.12 4.54 -1.11
N TYR A 55 19.88 3.23 -1.05
CA TYR A 55 18.57 2.70 -0.69
C TYR A 55 18.13 3.17 0.69
N TYR A 56 16.85 3.50 0.83
CA TYR A 56 16.33 3.98 2.10
C TYR A 56 16.42 2.92 3.20
N GLN A 57 16.02 1.68 2.92
CA GLN A 57 16.03 0.52 3.83
C GLN A 57 15.22 0.63 5.13
N LYS A 58 14.99 1.83 5.64
CA LYS A 58 14.31 2.10 6.91
C LYS A 58 13.37 3.30 6.75
N PHE A 59 12.22 3.23 7.39
CA PHE A 59 11.28 4.36 7.46
C PHE A 59 11.92 5.62 8.08
N SER A 60 12.81 5.45 9.05
CA SER A 60 13.55 6.57 9.66
C SER A 60 14.42 7.35 8.67
N ASN A 61 14.95 6.67 7.65
CA ASN A 61 15.80 7.32 6.66
C ASN A 61 14.96 8.22 5.74
N ILE A 62 13.76 7.78 5.35
CA ILE A 62 12.78 8.61 4.64
C ILE A 62 12.41 9.83 5.49
N LYS A 63 12.01 9.62 6.75
CA LYS A 63 11.60 10.69 7.66
C LYS A 63 12.65 11.80 7.83
N ARG A 64 13.94 11.44 7.91
CA ARG A 64 15.02 12.42 8.05
C ARG A 64 15.23 13.28 6.81
N GLU A 65 14.85 12.77 5.64
CA GLU A 65 15.08 13.45 4.37
C GLU A 65 13.88 14.25 3.87
N LEU A 66 12.69 14.01 4.44
CA LEU A 66 11.51 14.80 4.17
C LEU A 66 11.74 16.29 4.52
N PRO A 67 11.14 17.21 3.75
CA PRO A 67 11.08 18.63 4.14
C PRO A 67 10.54 18.79 5.55
N LYS A 68 10.99 19.82 6.28
CA LYS A 68 10.52 20.11 7.66
C LYS A 68 9.00 20.29 7.75
N CYS A 69 8.37 20.74 6.67
CA CYS A 69 6.93 20.95 6.55
C CYS A 69 6.14 19.68 6.15
N ALA A 70 6.82 18.57 5.89
CA ALA A 70 6.21 17.33 5.45
C ALA A 70 6.33 16.26 6.54
N GLN A 71 5.33 15.41 6.63
CA GLN A 71 5.27 14.34 7.62
C GLN A 71 4.90 13.00 6.98
N LEU A 72 5.72 11.98 7.23
CA LEU A 72 5.34 10.60 6.97
C LEU A 72 4.30 10.18 8.02
N ASN A 73 3.07 9.83 7.60
CA ASN A 73 2.04 9.31 8.50
C ASN A 73 1.89 7.80 8.41
N PHE A 74 2.11 7.25 7.23
CA PHE A 74 2.06 5.82 6.96
C PHE A 74 3.26 5.42 6.09
N ALA A 75 3.86 4.28 6.39
CA ALA A 75 4.74 3.60 5.44
C ALA A 75 4.75 2.10 5.65
N MET A 76 4.97 1.37 4.56
CA MET A 76 5.00 -0.08 4.53
C MET A 76 5.96 -0.55 3.45
N ASN A 77 6.59 -1.71 3.62
CA ASN A 77 7.31 -2.32 2.49
C ASN A 77 6.34 -2.61 1.33
N ALA A 78 6.82 -2.38 0.11
CA ALA A 78 6.03 -2.49 -1.11
C ALA A 78 6.34 -3.81 -1.84
N GLY A 79 6.60 -3.78 -3.15
CA GLY A 79 6.96 -4.98 -3.92
C GLY A 79 8.22 -5.68 -3.44
N MET A 80 8.37 -6.94 -3.85
CA MET A 80 9.51 -7.79 -3.49
C MET A 80 10.82 -7.28 -4.11
N TYR A 81 11.94 -7.59 -3.47
CA TYR A 81 13.27 -7.11 -3.85
C TYR A 81 14.36 -8.19 -3.72
N HIS A 82 15.47 -8.02 -4.43
CA HIS A 82 16.65 -8.86 -4.37
C HIS A 82 17.53 -8.52 -3.16
N ALA A 83 18.53 -9.35 -2.84
CA ALA A 83 19.39 -9.14 -1.66
C ALA A 83 20.15 -7.78 -1.68
N ASP A 84 20.29 -7.16 -2.85
CA ASP A 84 20.91 -5.86 -3.07
C ASP A 84 19.92 -4.67 -3.03
N PHE A 85 18.68 -4.91 -2.61
CA PHE A 85 17.58 -3.93 -2.51
C PHE A 85 16.93 -3.50 -3.83
N GLN A 86 17.33 -4.10 -4.96
CA GLN A 86 16.66 -3.85 -6.24
C GLN A 86 15.28 -4.49 -6.30
N PRO A 87 14.26 -3.84 -6.89
CA PRO A 87 12.94 -4.45 -7.12
C PRO A 87 13.06 -5.72 -7.98
N VAL A 88 12.29 -6.77 -7.66
CA VAL A 88 12.26 -8.01 -8.47
C VAL A 88 11.55 -7.79 -9.82
N GLY A 89 10.57 -6.90 -9.85
CA GLY A 89 9.78 -6.60 -11.05
C GLY A 89 9.54 -5.11 -11.22
N LEU A 90 8.49 -4.74 -11.95
CA LEU A 90 8.22 -3.35 -12.34
C LEU A 90 8.35 -2.41 -11.14
N TYR A 91 9.10 -1.34 -11.32
CA TYR A 91 9.16 -0.24 -10.38
C TYR A 91 9.16 1.09 -11.12
N VAL A 92 8.15 1.91 -10.85
CA VAL A 92 8.02 3.27 -11.37
C VAL A 92 7.98 4.23 -10.18
N GLU A 93 8.79 5.28 -10.23
CA GLU A 93 8.81 6.34 -9.22
C GLU A 93 8.82 7.70 -9.92
N ASN A 94 7.90 8.58 -9.54
CA ASN A 94 7.72 9.91 -10.15
C ASN A 94 7.60 9.88 -11.69
N GLY A 95 6.91 8.88 -12.23
CA GLY A 95 6.69 8.69 -13.67
C GLY A 95 7.88 8.10 -14.43
N LYS A 96 9.01 7.82 -13.75
CA LYS A 96 10.16 7.18 -14.35
C LYS A 96 10.18 5.69 -14.03
N GLN A 97 10.23 4.85 -15.07
CA GLN A 97 10.48 3.42 -14.90
C GLN A 97 11.94 3.19 -14.51
N ILE A 98 12.15 2.61 -13.34
CA ILE A 98 13.48 2.29 -12.79
C ILE A 98 13.78 0.79 -12.97
N ASN A 99 12.76 -0.06 -12.91
CA ASN A 99 12.90 -1.50 -13.19
C ASN A 99 11.78 -1.98 -14.12
N GLN A 100 12.09 -2.95 -14.99
CA GLN A 100 11.16 -3.46 -16.00
C GLN A 100 10.10 -4.39 -15.41
N LEU A 101 8.98 -4.56 -16.12
CA LEU A 101 7.99 -5.58 -15.80
C LEU A 101 8.63 -6.96 -15.90
N ASN A 102 8.53 -7.75 -14.84
CA ASN A 102 9.05 -9.12 -14.82
C ASN A 102 7.92 -10.08 -15.18
N GLU A 103 8.07 -10.74 -16.34
CA GLU A 103 7.13 -11.73 -16.87
C GLU A 103 7.65 -13.16 -16.74
N GLU A 104 8.78 -13.35 -16.04
CA GLU A 104 9.40 -14.65 -15.89
C GLU A 104 8.57 -15.57 -14.99
N THR A 105 8.83 -16.87 -15.11
CA THR A 105 8.32 -17.89 -14.21
C THR A 105 9.43 -18.36 -13.30
N GLY A 106 9.11 -18.66 -12.05
CA GLY A 106 10.11 -19.08 -11.07
C GLY A 106 9.50 -19.60 -9.78
N PHE A 107 10.34 -19.74 -8.75
CA PHE A 107 9.94 -20.22 -7.44
C PHE A 107 9.74 -19.09 -6.43
N GLY A 108 8.80 -19.28 -5.51
CA GLY A 108 8.52 -18.33 -4.44
C GLY A 108 7.31 -17.45 -4.73
N ASN A 109 6.94 -16.61 -3.73
CA ASN A 109 5.68 -15.88 -3.74
C ASN A 109 5.52 -14.96 -4.96
N PHE A 110 6.61 -14.29 -5.39
CA PHE A 110 6.58 -13.37 -6.53
C PHE A 110 6.06 -14.04 -7.81
N PHE A 111 6.45 -15.28 -8.05
CA PHE A 111 6.13 -16.03 -9.26
C PHE A 111 4.85 -16.87 -9.15
N MET A 112 4.18 -16.83 -7.99
CA MET A 112 2.89 -17.50 -7.80
C MET A 112 1.80 -16.78 -8.60
N GLN A 113 1.30 -17.42 -9.65
CA GLN A 113 0.35 -16.82 -10.59
C GLN A 113 -1.12 -16.80 -10.10
N PRO A 114 -1.93 -15.82 -10.56
CA PRO A 114 -1.47 -14.59 -11.18
C PRO A 114 -0.71 -13.73 -10.16
N ASN A 115 0.43 -13.18 -10.54
CA ASN A 115 1.06 -12.04 -9.86
C ASN A 115 0.58 -10.73 -10.51
N GLY A 116 1.01 -9.57 -10.00
CA GLY A 116 0.43 -8.32 -10.49
C GLY A 116 1.15 -7.04 -10.07
N VAL A 117 0.55 -5.94 -10.51
CA VAL A 117 1.05 -4.59 -10.32
C VAL A 117 -0.01 -3.76 -9.61
N VAL A 118 0.39 -3.06 -8.55
CA VAL A 118 -0.34 -1.89 -8.05
C VAL A 118 0.33 -0.65 -8.66
N ALA A 119 -0.48 0.21 -9.27
CA ALA A 119 -0.02 1.41 -9.95
C ALA A 119 -0.99 2.56 -9.72
N TRP A 120 -0.49 3.79 -9.62
CA TRP A 120 -1.32 4.97 -9.46
C TRP A 120 -0.67 6.23 -10.02
N ASN A 121 -1.51 7.23 -10.26
CA ASN A 121 -1.15 8.62 -10.47
C ASN A 121 -2.02 9.50 -9.54
N ASP A 122 -2.01 10.81 -9.75
CA ASP A 122 -2.75 11.76 -8.92
C ASP A 122 -4.28 11.59 -8.98
N GLN A 123 -4.80 10.94 -10.02
CA GLN A 123 -6.24 10.80 -10.28
C GLN A 123 -6.75 9.38 -10.07
N GLN A 124 -5.96 8.36 -10.43
CA GLN A 124 -6.42 6.99 -10.53
C GLN A 124 -5.41 6.00 -9.99
N ALA A 125 -5.90 4.95 -9.34
CA ALA A 125 -5.16 3.75 -9.00
C ALA A 125 -5.72 2.52 -9.72
N VAL A 126 -4.85 1.54 -9.97
CA VAL A 126 -5.19 0.23 -10.52
C VAL A 126 -4.43 -0.87 -9.78
N ILE A 127 -5.07 -2.03 -9.64
CA ILE A 127 -4.41 -3.30 -9.31
C ILE A 127 -4.78 -4.28 -10.41
N LYS A 128 -3.79 -4.76 -11.15
CA LYS A 128 -3.98 -5.63 -12.31
C LYS A 128 -3.01 -6.81 -12.26
N THR A 129 -3.39 -7.93 -12.86
CA THR A 129 -2.43 -9.01 -13.10
C THR A 129 -1.31 -8.52 -14.02
N THR A 130 -0.14 -9.18 -13.99
CA THR A 130 1.00 -8.82 -14.84
C THR A 130 0.62 -8.81 -16.33
N THR A 131 -0.14 -9.81 -16.78
CA THR A 131 -0.64 -9.90 -18.16
C THR A 131 -1.59 -8.76 -18.50
N GLU A 132 -2.56 -8.45 -17.64
CA GLU A 132 -3.50 -7.33 -17.88
C GLU A 132 -2.77 -5.98 -17.90
N TYR A 133 -1.83 -5.77 -16.97
CA TYR A 133 -1.10 -4.50 -16.85
C TYR A 133 -0.24 -4.22 -18.09
N LYS A 134 0.39 -5.25 -18.67
CA LYS A 134 1.19 -5.15 -19.89
C LYS A 134 0.41 -4.53 -21.06
N HIS A 135 -0.89 -4.80 -21.14
CA HIS A 135 -1.75 -4.36 -22.23
C HIS A 135 -2.63 -3.15 -21.88
N ASP A 136 -2.55 -2.63 -20.66
CA ASP A 136 -3.47 -1.62 -20.17
C ASP A 136 -3.18 -0.20 -20.67
N GLY A 137 -1.92 0.11 -20.99
CA GLY A 137 -1.50 1.46 -21.38
C GLY A 137 -1.59 2.50 -20.24
N PHE A 138 -1.77 2.07 -18.99
CA PHE A 138 -1.79 2.96 -17.83
C PHE A 138 -0.48 3.72 -17.70
N LYS A 139 -0.56 5.03 -17.42
CA LYS A 139 0.60 5.91 -17.21
C LYS A 139 0.76 6.19 -15.71
N PRO A 140 1.49 5.33 -14.97
CA PRO A 140 1.69 5.53 -13.55
C PRO A 140 2.63 6.70 -13.26
N GLN A 141 2.37 7.43 -12.19
CA GLN A 141 3.44 8.14 -11.48
C GLN A 141 4.20 7.18 -10.57
N PHE A 142 3.51 6.17 -10.03
CA PHE A 142 4.07 5.17 -9.14
C PHE A 142 3.54 3.79 -9.51
N ALA A 143 4.41 2.79 -9.53
CA ALA A 143 4.01 1.41 -9.72
C ALA A 143 5.00 0.47 -9.05
N THR A 144 4.50 -0.62 -8.50
CA THR A 144 5.33 -1.71 -7.98
C THR A 144 4.69 -3.05 -8.29
N GLN A 145 5.49 -3.97 -8.82
CA GLN A 145 5.08 -5.35 -9.07
C GLN A 145 5.35 -6.22 -7.85
N SER A 146 4.44 -7.14 -7.58
CA SER A 146 4.58 -8.13 -6.54
C SER A 146 3.72 -9.36 -6.87
N GLY A 147 3.69 -10.35 -6.00
CA GLY A 147 2.83 -11.50 -6.17
C GLY A 147 2.80 -12.37 -4.94
N PRO A 148 1.73 -13.17 -4.76
CA PRO A 148 0.60 -13.36 -5.70
C PRO A 148 -0.50 -12.29 -5.61
N MET A 149 -1.37 -12.22 -6.62
CA MET A 149 -2.70 -11.62 -6.46
C MET A 149 -3.46 -12.38 -5.37
N LEU A 150 -4.02 -11.65 -4.41
CA LEU A 150 -4.82 -12.20 -3.32
C LEU A 150 -6.27 -12.43 -3.77
N VAL A 151 -6.82 -11.43 -4.45
CA VAL A 151 -8.14 -11.44 -5.08
C VAL A 151 -7.98 -10.89 -6.49
N ASN A 152 -8.57 -11.55 -7.47
CA ASN A 152 -8.60 -11.11 -8.85
C ASN A 152 -10.04 -11.25 -9.37
N ASN A 153 -10.63 -10.14 -9.83
CA ASN A 153 -12.02 -10.09 -10.30
C ASN A 153 -13.01 -10.77 -9.33
N GLY A 154 -12.90 -10.41 -8.04
CA GLY A 154 -13.73 -10.91 -6.95
C GLY A 154 -13.47 -12.38 -6.54
N LYS A 155 -12.49 -13.05 -7.15
CA LYS A 155 -12.14 -14.46 -6.86
C LYS A 155 -10.81 -14.53 -6.12
N MET A 156 -10.74 -15.34 -5.05
CA MET A 156 -9.46 -15.61 -4.38
C MET A 156 -8.57 -16.45 -5.28
N ASN A 157 -7.26 -16.30 -5.14
CA ASN A 157 -6.31 -17.14 -5.86
C ASN A 157 -6.50 -18.62 -5.48
N ARG A 158 -6.61 -19.48 -6.49
CA ARG A 158 -6.88 -20.93 -6.33
C ARG A 158 -5.72 -21.68 -5.69
N GLN A 159 -4.51 -21.11 -5.69
CA GLN A 159 -3.34 -21.71 -5.07
C GLN A 159 -3.36 -21.63 -3.54
N PHE A 160 -4.29 -20.87 -2.94
CA PHE A 160 -4.36 -20.72 -1.49
C PHE A 160 -5.18 -21.85 -0.87
N LEU A 161 -4.47 -22.75 -0.18
CA LEU A 161 -5.07 -23.86 0.53
C LEU A 161 -5.72 -23.38 1.84
N PRO A 162 -7.01 -23.71 2.11
CA PRO A 162 -7.68 -23.35 3.35
C PRO A 162 -6.98 -23.86 4.62
N ASP A 163 -6.35 -25.02 4.53
CA ASP A 163 -5.67 -25.77 5.60
C ASP A 163 -4.14 -25.55 5.61
N SER A 164 -3.63 -24.60 4.82
CA SER A 164 -2.19 -24.28 4.79
C SER A 164 -1.64 -23.90 6.17
N ASN A 165 -0.61 -24.61 6.61
CA ASN A 165 0.19 -24.31 7.81
C ASN A 165 1.25 -23.21 7.60
N SER A 166 1.40 -22.66 6.38
CA SER A 166 2.28 -21.53 6.09
C SER A 166 1.74 -20.21 6.65
N LEU A 167 1.93 -19.99 7.95
CA LEU A 167 1.46 -18.81 8.65
C LEU A 167 2.58 -17.76 8.70
N LYS A 168 2.30 -16.51 8.29
CA LYS A 168 3.23 -15.36 8.36
C LYS A 168 2.48 -14.08 8.76
N ILE A 169 3.20 -13.08 9.26
CA ILE A 169 2.67 -11.71 9.24
C ILE A 169 2.64 -11.27 7.79
N ARG A 170 1.48 -10.90 7.26
CA ARG A 170 1.32 -10.60 5.83
C ARG A 170 0.88 -9.17 5.62
N ASN A 171 1.36 -8.57 4.54
CA ASN A 171 0.86 -7.31 4.03
C ASN A 171 0.40 -7.42 2.58
N GLY A 172 -0.45 -6.48 2.18
CA GLY A 172 -1.05 -6.46 0.87
C GLY A 172 -1.77 -5.14 0.62
N VAL A 173 -2.24 -4.96 -0.60
CA VAL A 173 -3.03 -3.80 -1.01
C VAL A 173 -4.25 -4.27 -1.78
N GLY A 174 -5.41 -3.71 -1.46
CA GLY A 174 -6.66 -3.91 -2.18
C GLY A 174 -7.11 -2.59 -2.82
N ILE A 175 -8.01 -2.67 -3.79
CA ILE A 175 -8.60 -1.49 -4.42
C ILE A 175 -10.12 -1.57 -4.47
N LYS A 176 -10.78 -0.46 -4.13
CA LYS A 176 -12.23 -0.27 -4.28
C LYS A 176 -12.53 1.21 -4.47
N ASP A 177 -13.42 1.54 -5.40
CA ASP A 177 -13.87 2.92 -5.67
C ASP A 177 -12.70 3.90 -5.90
N ASN A 178 -11.66 3.45 -6.62
CA ASN A 178 -10.41 4.20 -6.86
C ASN A 178 -9.56 4.48 -5.61
N GLN A 179 -9.83 3.82 -4.50
CA GLN A 179 -9.11 3.97 -3.23
C GLN A 179 -8.28 2.73 -2.95
N LEU A 180 -7.04 2.93 -2.51
CA LEU A 180 -6.13 1.86 -2.12
C LEU A 180 -6.27 1.57 -0.62
N TYR A 181 -6.30 0.28 -0.29
CA TYR A 181 -6.42 -0.24 1.06
C TYR A 181 -5.19 -1.07 1.37
N PHE A 182 -4.20 -0.48 2.03
CA PHE A 182 -3.03 -1.21 2.51
C PHE A 182 -3.38 -1.92 3.82
N VAL A 183 -3.02 -3.20 3.91
CA VAL A 183 -3.38 -4.04 5.05
C VAL A 183 -2.14 -4.75 5.54
N ILE A 184 -2.01 -4.84 6.87
CA ILE A 184 -1.05 -5.74 7.53
C ILE A 184 -1.75 -6.51 8.65
N SER A 185 -1.49 -7.82 8.75
CA SER A 185 -1.95 -8.62 9.89
C SER A 185 -1.07 -8.38 11.12
N LYS A 186 -1.61 -8.45 12.34
CA LYS A 186 -0.80 -8.45 13.57
C LYS A 186 -0.43 -9.86 14.02
N GLN A 187 -1.25 -10.86 13.70
CA GLN A 187 -0.99 -12.27 13.93
C GLN A 187 -0.58 -12.96 12.63
N ARG A 188 0.07 -14.12 12.77
CA ARG A 188 0.47 -14.94 11.62
C ARG A 188 -0.76 -15.58 11.00
N VAL A 189 -0.91 -15.41 9.68
CA VAL A 189 -2.05 -15.92 8.91
C VAL A 189 -1.57 -16.66 7.66
N SER A 190 -2.38 -17.59 7.17
CA SER A 190 -2.17 -18.22 5.88
C SER A 190 -2.49 -17.23 4.74
N PHE A 191 -2.08 -17.54 3.51
CA PHE A 191 -2.54 -16.77 2.35
C PHE A 191 -4.06 -16.82 2.20
N TYR A 192 -4.68 -17.97 2.50
CA TYR A 192 -6.12 -18.14 2.41
C TYR A 192 -6.85 -17.19 3.38
N GLN A 193 -6.47 -17.18 4.66
CA GLN A 193 -7.04 -16.27 5.66
C GLN A 193 -6.84 -14.80 5.27
N PHE A 194 -5.66 -14.45 4.74
CA PHE A 194 -5.37 -13.09 4.33
C PHE A 194 -6.19 -12.65 3.11
N ALA A 195 -6.31 -13.50 2.08
CA ALA A 195 -7.15 -13.24 0.92
C ALA A 195 -8.65 -13.17 1.29
N GLN A 196 -9.08 -14.01 2.22
CA GLN A 196 -10.43 -14.00 2.75
C GLN A 196 -10.76 -12.67 3.44
N PHE A 197 -9.81 -12.07 4.17
CA PHE A 197 -9.99 -10.75 4.75
C PHE A 197 -10.27 -9.68 3.67
N PHE A 198 -9.44 -9.60 2.62
CA PHE A 198 -9.67 -8.68 1.51
C PHE A 198 -11.04 -8.91 0.85
N LYS A 199 -11.36 -10.16 0.53
CA LYS A 199 -12.60 -10.49 -0.19
C LYS A 199 -13.86 -10.27 0.65
N GLN A 200 -13.87 -10.72 1.90
CA GLN A 200 -15.11 -10.78 2.70
C GLN A 200 -15.31 -9.52 3.55
N GLN A 201 -14.22 -8.95 4.07
CA GLN A 201 -14.27 -7.83 5.02
C GLN A 201 -14.14 -6.50 4.29
N LEU A 202 -13.14 -6.37 3.41
CA LEU A 202 -12.97 -5.15 2.60
C LEU A 202 -13.84 -5.15 1.33
N LYS A 203 -14.27 -6.32 0.86
CA LYS A 203 -15.10 -6.49 -0.34
C LYS A 203 -14.48 -5.80 -1.56
N VAL A 204 -13.18 -5.99 -1.74
CA VAL A 204 -12.43 -5.50 -2.90
C VAL A 204 -12.45 -6.54 -4.01
N ASP A 205 -12.48 -6.09 -5.26
CA ASP A 205 -12.45 -6.98 -6.42
C ASP A 205 -11.03 -7.40 -6.80
N ASN A 206 -10.06 -6.54 -6.52
CA ASN A 206 -8.65 -6.80 -6.79
C ASN A 206 -7.81 -6.49 -5.55
N ALA A 207 -6.91 -7.42 -5.22
CA ALA A 207 -5.95 -7.27 -4.15
C ALA A 207 -4.65 -8.00 -4.48
N LEU A 208 -3.52 -7.42 -4.08
CA LEU A 208 -2.17 -7.87 -4.37
C LEU A 208 -1.41 -8.07 -3.06
N TYR A 209 -0.71 -9.21 -2.94
CA TYR A 209 0.23 -9.44 -1.85
C TYR A 209 1.51 -8.66 -2.10
N LEU A 210 2.02 -8.01 -1.05
CA LEU A 210 3.29 -7.30 -1.07
C LEU A 210 4.39 -8.17 -0.44
N ASP A 211 5.54 -7.63 -0.08
CA ASP A 211 6.61 -8.46 0.49
C ASP A 211 6.35 -8.90 1.94
N GLY A 212 5.67 -10.03 2.11
CA GLY A 212 5.22 -10.43 3.44
C GLY A 212 6.15 -11.33 4.25
N SER A 213 7.39 -11.63 3.83
CA SER A 213 8.37 -12.26 4.76
C SER A 213 8.99 -11.24 5.72
N ILE A 214 8.94 -9.97 5.34
CA ILE A 214 9.51 -8.83 6.06
C ILE A 214 8.46 -7.74 6.36
N SER A 215 7.17 -8.11 6.37
CA SER A 215 6.04 -7.21 6.61
C SER A 215 6.32 -6.23 7.75
N SER A 216 6.39 -4.94 7.41
CA SER A 216 6.75 -3.87 8.34
C SER A 216 5.82 -2.68 8.14
N LEU A 217 5.36 -2.08 9.24
CA LEU A 217 4.50 -0.89 9.24
C LEU A 217 5.14 0.23 10.07
N TYR A 218 5.04 1.44 9.53
CA TYR A 218 5.14 2.68 10.27
C TYR A 218 3.77 3.38 10.25
N SER A 219 3.31 3.81 11.41
CA SER A 219 2.11 4.62 11.58
C SER A 219 2.33 5.69 12.64
N SER A 220 2.13 6.96 12.26
CA SER A 220 2.13 8.06 13.21
C SER A 220 0.93 7.98 14.16
N GLN A 221 -0.23 7.56 13.66
CA GLN A 221 -1.49 7.48 14.41
C GLN A 221 -1.44 6.43 15.53
N THR A 222 -0.91 5.23 15.27
CA THR A 222 -0.79 4.17 16.28
C THR A 222 0.56 4.17 17.00
N LYS A 223 1.45 5.11 16.67
CA LYS A 223 2.84 5.17 17.14
C LYS A 223 3.64 3.89 16.84
N ARG A 224 3.20 3.08 15.87
CA ARG A 224 3.91 1.87 15.43
C ARG A 224 5.09 2.25 14.56
N HIS A 225 6.24 1.63 14.82
CA HIS A 225 7.46 1.83 14.05
C HIS A 225 8.28 0.55 14.05
N ASP A 226 8.01 -0.32 13.07
CA ASP A 226 8.77 -1.55 12.90
C ASP A 226 10.18 -1.25 12.36
N LYS A 227 11.20 -1.93 12.90
CA LYS A 227 12.62 -1.65 12.60
C LYS A 227 13.47 -2.88 12.27
N THR A 228 12.88 -4.07 12.36
CA THR A 228 13.59 -5.35 12.27
C THR A 228 14.31 -5.54 10.95
N PHE A 229 13.66 -5.24 9.83
CA PHE A 229 14.15 -5.57 8.49
C PHE A 229 14.73 -4.37 7.76
N ASN A 230 15.71 -4.61 6.89
CA ASN A 230 16.12 -3.66 5.87
C ASN A 230 15.22 -3.88 4.66
N LEU A 231 14.53 -2.84 4.21
CA LEU A 231 13.48 -2.92 3.20
C LEU A 231 14.03 -2.54 1.81
N GLY A 232 13.46 -3.10 0.74
CA GLY A 232 13.66 -2.59 -0.62
C GLY A 232 12.69 -1.43 -0.92
N PRO A 233 11.81 -1.57 -1.93
CA PRO A 233 10.69 -0.66 -2.16
C PRO A 233 9.85 -0.37 -0.90
N ILE A 234 9.58 0.90 -0.64
CA ILE A 234 8.68 1.36 0.42
C ILE A 234 7.55 2.19 -0.19
N VAL A 235 6.32 1.93 0.22
CA VAL A 235 5.17 2.80 -0.05
C VAL A 235 4.87 3.63 1.20
N GLY A 236 4.51 4.90 1.02
CA GLY A 236 4.14 5.73 2.16
C GLY A 236 3.26 6.91 1.80
N GLU A 237 2.45 7.35 2.77
CA GLU A 237 1.67 8.57 2.69
C GLU A 237 2.44 9.69 3.39
N VAL A 238 2.62 10.80 2.68
CA VAL A 238 3.31 11.98 3.15
C VAL A 238 2.37 13.19 3.11
N SER A 239 1.97 13.64 4.29
CA SER A 239 1.27 14.91 4.46
C SER A 239 2.21 16.05 4.14
N ARG A 240 1.71 17.02 3.36
CA ARG A 240 2.37 18.31 3.09
C ARG A 240 1.50 19.49 3.54
N LYS A 241 0.58 19.27 4.47
CA LYS A 241 -0.36 20.31 4.94
C LYS A 241 0.33 21.57 5.45
N ASP A 242 1.56 21.45 5.93
CA ASP A 242 2.34 22.56 6.48
C ASP A 242 3.37 23.13 5.48
N CYS A 243 3.39 22.65 4.24
CA CYS A 243 4.31 23.13 3.21
C CYS A 243 3.72 24.35 2.47
N PRO A 244 4.54 25.37 2.17
CA PRO A 244 4.13 26.54 1.40
C PRO A 244 3.85 26.23 -0.08
#